data_AF-A0A7W2T7D6-F1
#
_entry.id   AF-A0A7W2T7D6-F1
#
_cell.length_a   1.000
_cell.length_b   1.000
_cell.length_c   1.000
_cell.angle_alpha   90.00
_cell.angle_beta   90.00
_cell.angle_gamma   90.00
#
_symmetry.space_group_name_H-M   'P 1'
#
loop_
_entity.id
_entity.type
_entity.pdbx_description
1 polymer ?
#
loop_
_entity_poly.entity_id
_entity_poly.type
_entity_poly.pdbx_seq_one_letter_code
_entity_poly.pdbx_strand_id
1 'polypeptide(L)'
;MANKKPLYLENHDQKLQVKMLYLERFDIIQLDLQIFKHYRAKIQKEGQINTHLLVDKFPLFGASPNNIIFHDKKARNGFNKGLKELKANGRYEEIFASYTLDN
;
A
#
# COMPACT_ATOMS: atom_id res chain seq x y z
N MET A 1 -3.97 -26.91 1.65
CA MET A 1 -3.95 -25.44 1.59
C MET A 1 -4.51 -25.02 0.22
N ALA A 2 -5.20 -23.87 0.16
CA ALA A 2 -5.95 -23.25 -0.96
C ALA A 2 -6.93 -24.13 -1.79
N ASN A 3 -6.50 -25.29 -2.31
CA ASN A 3 -7.18 -26.10 -3.34
C ASN A 3 -8.53 -26.75 -2.94
N LYS A 4 -9.04 -26.48 -1.73
CA LYS A 4 -10.33 -27.00 -1.24
C LYS A 4 -11.32 -25.89 -0.86
N LYS A 5 -11.06 -24.64 -1.26
CA LYS A 5 -11.91 -23.49 -0.96
C LYS A 5 -12.24 -22.73 -2.25
N PRO A 6 -13.40 -22.97 -2.89
CA PRO A 6 -13.73 -22.38 -4.19
C PRO A 6 -13.89 -20.85 -4.14
N LEU A 7 -14.09 -20.29 -2.95
CA LEU A 7 -14.25 -18.85 -2.70
C LEU A 7 -12.94 -18.15 -2.31
N TYR A 8 -11.81 -18.85 -2.39
CA TYR A 8 -10.50 -18.31 -2.04
C TYR A 8 -9.58 -18.37 -3.26
N LEU A 9 -8.92 -17.25 -3.54
CA LEU A 9 -7.96 -17.14 -4.62
C LEU A 9 -6.70 -16.41 -4.13
N GLU A 10 -5.54 -17.02 -4.38
CA GLU A 10 -4.24 -16.38 -4.22
C GLU A 10 -3.82 -15.79 -5.56
N ASN A 11 -3.44 -14.52 -5.57
CA ASN A 11 -2.95 -13.85 -6.77
C ASN A 11 -1.79 -12.91 -6.40
N HIS A 12 -0.74 -12.89 -7.20
CA HIS A 12 0.41 -12.01 -7.00
C HIS A 12 0.18 -10.60 -7.57
N ASP A 13 -0.79 -10.43 -8.48
CA ASP A 13 -1.14 -9.12 -9.03
C ASP A 13 -1.99 -8.32 -8.03
N GLN A 14 -1.30 -7.52 -7.21
CA GLN A 14 -1.92 -6.67 -6.20
C GLN A 14 -2.81 -5.58 -6.81
N LYS A 15 -2.51 -5.10 -8.03
CA LYS A 15 -3.37 -4.13 -8.72
C LYS A 15 -4.70 -4.78 -9.08
N LEU A 16 -4.66 -6.01 -9.58
CA LEU A 16 -5.85 -6.78 -9.92
C LEU A 16 -6.72 -7.03 -8.69
N GLN A 17 -6.13 -7.36 -7.53
CA GLN A 17 -6.88 -7.51 -6.28
C GLN A 17 -7.67 -6.23 -5.93
N VAL A 18 -7.05 -5.04 -6.02
CA VAL A 18 -7.74 -3.76 -5.77
C VAL A 18 -8.85 -3.51 -6.79
N LYS A 19 -8.62 -3.81 -8.08
CA LYS A 19 -9.67 -3.71 -9.11
C LYS A 19 -10.85 -4.61 -8.80
N MET A 20 -10.59 -5.85 -8.41
CA MET A 20 -11.62 -6.84 -8.13
C MET A 20 -12.49 -6.47 -6.93
N LEU A 21 -11.91 -5.83 -5.91
CA LEU A 21 -12.67 -5.27 -4.79
C LEU A 21 -13.62 -4.16 -5.27
N TYR A 22 -13.12 -3.17 -6.00
CA TYR A 22 -13.94 -2.04 -6.48
C TYR A 22 -14.97 -2.43 -7.57
N LEU A 23 -14.80 -3.59 -8.21
CA LEU A 23 -15.76 -4.17 -9.14
C LEU A 23 -16.73 -5.15 -8.47
N GLU A 24 -16.69 -5.27 -7.14
CA GLU A 24 -17.54 -6.19 -6.35
C GLU A 24 -17.43 -7.63 -6.85
N ARG A 25 -16.23 -8.05 -7.26
CA ARG A 25 -15.92 -9.44 -7.64
C ARG A 25 -15.38 -10.25 -6.48
N PHE A 26 -14.86 -9.56 -5.47
CA PHE A 26 -14.44 -10.10 -4.19
C PHE A 26 -14.98 -9.21 -3.08
N ASP A 27 -15.52 -9.83 -2.04
CA ASP A 27 -16.00 -9.11 -0.85
C ASP A 27 -14.84 -8.62 0.03
N ILE A 28 -13.72 -9.37 0.02
CA ILE A 28 -12.56 -9.13 0.88
C ILE A 28 -11.27 -9.36 0.09
N ILE A 29 -10.31 -8.46 0.26
CA ILE A 29 -8.91 -8.64 -0.15
C ILE A 29 -7.97 -8.45 1.04
N GLN A 30 -6.81 -9.10 1.03
CA GLN A 30 -5.78 -8.94 2.04
C GLN A 30 -4.53 -8.29 1.42
N LEU A 31 -4.20 -7.07 1.84
CA LEU A 31 -3.06 -6.31 1.35
C LEU A 31 -2.44 -5.43 2.44
N ASP A 32 -1.18 -5.02 2.23
CA ASP A 32 -0.60 -3.91 2.97
C ASP A 32 -1.34 -2.60 2.64
N LEU A 33 -1.54 -1.75 3.66
CA LEU A 33 -2.30 -0.51 3.52
C LEU A 33 -1.68 0.46 2.52
N GLN A 34 -0.35 0.61 2.52
CA GLN A 34 0.33 1.55 1.61
C GLN A 34 0.28 1.03 0.17
N ILE A 35 0.40 -0.29 -0.03
CA ILE A 35 0.22 -0.94 -1.33
C ILE A 35 -1.20 -0.69 -1.86
N PHE A 36 -2.23 -0.87 -1.01
CA PHE A 36 -3.61 -0.58 -1.37
C PHE A 36 -3.79 0.88 -1.81
N LYS A 37 -3.30 1.84 -1.01
CA LYS A 37 -3.39 3.28 -1.32
C LYS A 37 -2.74 3.62 -2.66
N HIS A 38 -1.56 3.07 -2.94
CA HIS A 38 -0.85 3.28 -4.20
C HIS A 38 -1.63 2.79 -5.40
N TYR A 39 -2.11 1.54 -5.37
CA TYR A 39 -2.85 0.98 -6.51
C TYR A 39 -4.23 1.62 -6.67
N ARG A 40 -4.91 2.00 -5.58
CA ARG A 40 -6.13 2.82 -5.66
C ARG A 40 -5.87 4.12 -6.41
N ALA A 41 -4.80 4.86 -6.06
CA ALA A 41 -4.43 6.09 -6.75
C ALA A 41 -4.18 5.87 -8.25
N LYS A 42 -3.45 4.81 -8.59
CA LYS A 42 -3.18 4.45 -9.98
C LYS A 42 -4.44 4.08 -10.76
N ILE A 43 -5.34 3.30 -10.16
CA ILE A 43 -6.62 2.91 -10.77
C ILE A 43 -7.53 4.13 -10.94
N GLN A 44 -7.57 5.04 -9.97
CA GLN A 44 -8.33 6.29 -10.10
C GLN A 44 -7.84 7.13 -11.27
N LYS A 45 -6.52 7.25 -11.43
CA LYS A 45 -5.89 7.95 -12.56
C LYS A 45 -6.19 7.31 -13.91
N GLU A 46 -6.40 6.00 -13.98
CA GLU A 46 -6.82 5.29 -15.20
C GLU A 46 -8.26 5.65 -15.61
N GLY A 47 -9.10 6.09 -14.68
CA GLY A 47 -10.44 6.61 -14.97
C GLY A 47 -11.50 5.57 -15.36
N GLN A 48 -11.16 4.28 -15.39
CA GLN A 48 -12.07 3.21 -15.83
C GLN A 48 -12.92 2.60 -14.71
N ILE A 49 -12.48 2.72 -13.46
CA ILE A 49 -13.11 2.10 -12.29
C ILE A 49 -13.33 3.17 -11.23
N ASN A 50 -14.55 3.24 -10.68
CA ASN A 50 -14.87 4.18 -9.61
C ASN A 50 -14.24 3.72 -8.29
N THR A 51 -13.24 4.47 -7.82
CA THR A 51 -12.51 4.18 -6.57
C THR A 51 -12.86 5.14 -5.42
N HIS A 52 -13.93 5.93 -5.59
CA HIS A 52 -14.47 6.82 -4.56
C HIS A 52 -15.34 6.07 -3.54
N LEU A 53 -15.76 4.85 -3.85
CA LEU A 53 -16.48 3.99 -2.91
C LEU A 53 -15.64 3.78 -1.65
N LEU A 54 -16.29 3.89 -0.49
CA LEU A 54 -15.65 3.64 0.79
C LEU A 54 -15.35 2.15 0.93
N VAL A 55 -14.18 1.84 1.48
CA VAL A 55 -13.72 0.49 1.73
C VAL A 55 -13.37 0.41 3.20
N ASP A 56 -14.00 -0.52 3.91
CA ASP A 56 -13.69 -0.82 5.29
C ASP A 56 -12.31 -1.49 5.41
N LYS A 57 -11.57 -1.12 6.47
CA LYS A 57 -10.19 -1.57 6.68
C LYS A 57 -10.08 -2.22 8.05
N PHE A 58 -9.62 -3.47 8.07
CA PHE A 58 -9.45 -4.25 9.29
C PHE A 58 -7.96 -4.63 9.47
N PRO A 59 -7.27 -4.14 10.51
CA PRO A 59 -5.88 -4.50 10.75
C PRO A 59 -5.80 -5.94 11.27
N LEU A 60 -5.30 -6.86 10.44
CA LEU A 60 -4.99 -8.23 10.87
C LEU A 60 -3.74 -8.29 11.76
N PHE A 61 -2.82 -7.37 11.51
CA PHE A 61 -1.58 -7.20 12.24
C PHE A 61 -1.46 -5.74 12.70
N GLY A 62 -0.76 -5.52 13.81
CA GLY A 62 -0.44 -4.17 14.29
C GLY A 62 0.46 -3.41 13.31
N ALA A 63 0.79 -2.17 13.67
CA ALA A 63 1.68 -1.34 12.87
C ALA A 63 3.03 -2.04 12.66
N SER A 64 3.39 -2.25 11.38
CA SER A 64 4.72 -2.70 11.01
C SER A 64 5.64 -1.49 10.86
N PRO A 65 6.71 -1.37 11.68
CA PRO A 65 7.73 -0.38 11.40
C PRO A 65 8.48 -0.86 10.14
N ASN A 66 8.14 -0.30 8.97
CA ASN A 66 8.74 -0.59 7.67
C ASN A 66 10.24 -0.24 7.63
N ASN A 67 11.03 -0.99 8.39
CA ASN A 67 12.43 -0.74 8.63
C ASN A 67 13.25 -1.23 7.44
N ILE A 68 14.30 -0.47 7.13
CA ILE A 68 15.27 -0.85 6.11
C ILE A 68 16.46 -1.51 6.80
N ILE A 69 16.87 -2.67 6.27
CA ILE A 69 18.02 -3.42 6.76
C ILE A 69 19.26 -2.98 5.97
N PHE A 70 20.34 -2.68 6.69
CA PHE A 70 21.62 -2.27 6.11
C PHE A 70 22.72 -3.21 6.60
N HIS A 71 23.59 -3.65 5.69
CA HIS A 71 24.80 -4.39 6.05
C HIS A 71 25.88 -3.48 6.65
N ASP A 72 26.02 -2.25 6.14
CA ASP A 72 27.04 -1.30 6.59
C ASP A 72 26.46 -0.22 7.52
N LYS A 73 27.20 0.09 8.60
CA LYS A 73 26.79 1.08 9.60
C LYS A 73 26.87 2.51 9.05
N LYS A 74 27.82 2.82 8.16
CA LYS A 74 27.94 4.18 7.59
C LYS A 74 26.77 4.47 6.66
N ALA A 75 26.39 3.51 5.81
CA ALA A 75 25.21 3.60 4.94
C ALA A 75 23.92 3.80 5.75
N ARG A 76 23.70 2.97 6.79
CA ARG A 76 22.57 3.14 7.72
C ARG A 76 22.52 4.54 8.33
N ASN A 77 23.66 5.02 8.83
CA ASN A 77 23.73 6.33 9.47
C ASN A 77 23.48 7.47 8.49
N GLY A 78 24.01 7.38 7.26
CA GLY A 78 23.75 8.33 6.18
C GLY A 78 22.26 8.38 5.82
N PHE A 79 21.64 7.22 5.63
CA PHE A 79 20.20 7.10 5.39
C PHE A 79 19.38 7.72 6.53
N ASN A 80 19.67 7.37 7.78
CA ASN A 80 18.94 7.87 8.94
C ASN A 80 19.08 9.39 9.10
N LYS A 81 20.23 9.97 8.76
CA LYS A 81 20.42 11.43 8.75
C LYS A 81 19.51 12.08 7.71
N GLY A 82 19.56 11.61 6.46
CA GLY A 82 18.71 12.14 5.39
C GLY A 82 17.22 11.97 5.68
N LEU A 83 16.80 10.82 6.23
CA LEU A 83 15.40 10.59 6.60
C LEU A 83 14.91 11.58 7.67
N LYS A 84 15.75 11.94 8.64
CA LYS A 84 15.40 12.98 9.63
C LYS A 84 15.23 14.34 8.99
N GLU A 85 16.10 14.71 8.05
CA GLU A 85 16.02 15.97 7.31
C GLU A 85 14.74 16.04 6.46
N LEU A 86 14.40 14.96 5.74
CA LEU A 86 13.16 14.87 4.94
C LEU A 86 11.89 15.01 5.79
N LYS A 87 11.89 14.45 7.00
CA LYS A 87 10.76 14.59 7.92
C LYS A 87 10.67 16.00 8.52
N ALA A 88 11.82 16.62 8.81
CA ALA A 88 11.85 17.95 9.39
C ALA A 88 11.39 19.04 8.43
N ASN A 89 11.55 18.84 7.11
CA ASN A 89 11.22 19.84 6.10
C ASN A 89 9.93 19.54 5.31
N GLY A 90 9.16 18.52 5.68
CA GLY A 90 7.88 18.17 5.04
C GLY A 90 8.00 17.40 3.72
N ARG A 91 9.22 17.22 3.18
CA ARG A 91 9.43 16.50 1.93
C ARG A 91 9.07 15.01 2.05
N TYR A 92 9.14 14.46 3.26
CA TYR A 92 8.70 13.09 3.51
C TYR A 92 7.21 12.92 3.14
N GLU A 93 6.36 13.82 3.61
CA GLU A 93 4.92 13.83 3.33
C GLU A 93 4.63 14.09 1.85
N GLU A 94 5.35 15.03 1.22
CA GLU A 94 5.25 15.31 -0.22
C GLU A 94 5.51 14.07 -1.09
N ILE A 95 6.51 13.25 -0.71
CA ILE A 95 6.81 12.00 -1.41
C ILE A 95 5.58 11.08 -1.35
N PHE A 96 4.96 10.89 -0.18
CA PHE A 96 3.77 10.03 -0.06
C PHE A 96 2.55 10.58 -0.80
N ALA A 97 2.34 11.90 -0.75
CA ALA A 97 1.27 12.58 -1.47
C ALA A 97 1.38 12.38 -3.00
N SER A 98 2.59 12.24 -3.53
CA SER A 98 2.79 11.99 -4.97
C SER A 98 2.32 10.60 -5.44
N TYR A 99 2.13 9.65 -4.52
CA TYR A 99 1.77 8.26 -4.83
C TYR A 99 0.41 7.82 -4.29
N THR A 100 -0.25 8.63 -3.47
CA THR A 100 -1.51 8.26 -2.80
C THR A 100 -2.57 9.35 -2.99
N LEU A 101 -3.83 9.03 -2.68
CA LEU A 101 -4.95 9.98 -2.76
C LEU A 101 -5.30 10.58 -1.39
N ASP A 102 -4.64 10.13 -0.33
CA ASP A 102 -4.95 10.51 1.04
C ASP A 102 -4.03 11.68 1.42
N ASN A 103 -4.54 12.91 1.31
CA ASN A 103 -4.01 14.11 1.98
C ASN A 103 -4.98 14.54 3.07
#